data_AF-A0A1I6RME8-F1
#
_entry.id   AF-A0A1I6RME8-F1
#
_cell.length_a   1.000
_cell.length_b   1.000
_cell.length_c   1.000
_cell.angle_alpha   90.00
_cell.angle_beta   90.00
_cell.angle_gamma   90.00
#
_symmetry.space_group_name_H-M   'P 1'
#
loop_
_entity.id
_entity.type
_entity.pdbx_description
1 polymer ?
#
loop_
_entity_poly.entity_id
_entity_poly.type
_entity_poly.pdbx_seq_one_letter_code
_entity_poly.pdbx_strand_id
1 'polypeptide(L)' 'MTSDAATLAGLLRKAQWLLDDVAFEVAAGRGVDIDLSQVAGVLEEVALLLRVSAE' A
#
# COMPACT_ATOMS: atom_id res chain seq x y z
N MET A 1 15.32 -9.87 -11.12
CA MET A 1 15.33 -10.71 -9.89
C MET A 1 15.67 -9.93 -8.63
N THR A 2 16.92 -9.50 -8.37
CA THR A 2 17.24 -8.73 -7.13
C THR A 2 16.61 -7.33 -7.09
N SER A 3 16.47 -6.68 -8.25
CA SER A 3 15.84 -5.36 -8.35
C SER A 3 14.33 -5.40 -8.04
N ASP A 4 13.62 -6.42 -8.52
CA ASP A 4 12.16 -6.51 -8.41
C ASP A 4 11.73 -6.83 -6.97
N ALA A 5 12.49 -7.69 -6.28
CA ALA A 5 12.27 -8.01 -4.87
C ALA A 5 12.52 -6.79 -3.96
N ALA A 6 13.55 -5.98 -4.24
CA ALA A 6 13.82 -4.75 -3.51
C ALA A 6 12.71 -3.71 -3.72
N THR A 7 12.23 -3.55 -4.96
CA THR A 7 11.09 -2.67 -5.29
C THR A 7 9.82 -3.13 -4.58
N LEU A 8 9.51 -4.42 -4.62
CA LEU A 8 8.35 -4.99 -3.93
C LEU A 8 8.45 -4.78 -2.40
N ALA A 9 9.61 -5.02 -1.80
CA ALA A 9 9.83 -4.78 -0.37
C ALA A 9 9.60 -3.31 0.01
N GLY A 10 10.08 -2.37 -0.82
CA GLY A 10 9.84 -0.93 -0.64
C GLY A 10 8.35 -0.56 -0.72
N LEU A 11 7.64 -1.08 -1.72
CA LEU A 11 6.21 -0.82 -1.90
C LEU A 11 5.36 -1.44 -0.79
N LEU A 12 5.68 -2.65 -0.35
CA LEU A 12 5.02 -3.28 0.81
C LEU A 12 5.20 -2.44 2.07
N ARG A 13 6.41 -1.90 2.31
CA ARG A 13 6.65 -1.03 3.45
C ARG A 13 5.83 0.27 3.35
N LYS A 14 5.78 0.89 2.17
CA LYS A 14 4.97 2.10 1.93
C LYS A 14 3.48 1.82 2.16
N ALA A 15 2.97 0.71 1.63
CA ALA A 15 1.57 0.31 1.80
C ALA A 15 1.22 0.10 3.28
N GLN A 16 2.13 -0.51 4.06
CA GLN A 16 1.93 -0.67 5.50
C GLN A 16 1.78 0.69 6.21
N TRP A 17 2.65 1.65 5.94
CA TRP A 17 2.55 2.99 6.54
C TRP A 17 1.23 3.70 6.18
N LEU A 18 0.79 3.59 4.93
CA LEU A 18 -0.49 4.18 4.50
C LEU A 18 -1.67 3.52 5.19
N LEU A 19 -1.65 2.19 5.35
CA LEU A 19 -2.71 1.46 6.05
C LEU A 19 -2.76 1.78 7.55
N ASP A 20 -1.60 1.98 8.18
CA ASP A 20 -1.52 2.41 9.59
C ASP A 20 -2.15 3.80 9.78
N ASP A 21 -1.87 4.74 8.87
CA ASP A 21 -2.46 6.09 8.86
C ASP A 21 -3.97 6.04 8.64
N VAL A 22 -4.42 5.25 7.65
CA VAL A 22 -5.85 5.04 7.39
C VAL A 22 -6.55 4.47 8.62
N ALA A 23 -5.98 3.45 9.26
CA ALA A 23 -6.54 2.84 10.45
C ALA A 23 -6.64 3.84 11.61
N PHE A 24 -5.62 4.68 11.79
CA PHE A 24 -5.59 5.74 12.80
C PHE A 24 -6.69 6.77 12.56
N GLU A 25 -6.81 7.30 11.35
CA GLU A 25 -7.79 8.31 10.98
C GLU A 25 -9.24 7.78 11.01
N VAL A 26 -9.45 6.53 10.59
CA VAL A 26 -10.74 5.83 10.71
C VAL A 26 -11.13 5.66 12.17
N ALA A 27 -10.21 5.22 13.02
CA ALA A 27 -10.47 5.07 14.46
C ALA A 27 -10.80 6.41 15.14
N ALA A 28 -10.24 7.52 14.62
CA ALA A 28 -10.52 8.86 15.09
C ALA A 28 -11.81 9.49 14.51
N GLY A 29 -12.53 8.78 13.63
CA GLY A 29 -13.74 9.30 12.97
C GLY A 29 -13.45 10.38 11.91
N ARG A 30 -12.21 10.50 11.45
CA ARG A 30 -11.74 11.50 10.47
C ARG A 30 -11.58 10.91 9.06
N GLY A 31 -12.39 9.92 8.71
CA GLY A 31 -12.31 9.21 7.43
C GLY A 31 -12.46 10.09 6.17
N VAL A 32 -12.94 11.33 6.31
CA VAL A 32 -13.11 12.30 5.22
C VAL A 32 -11.78 12.97 4.83
N ASP A 33 -10.82 13.03 5.76
CA ASP A 33 -9.53 13.70 5.56
C ASP A 33 -8.47 12.79 4.91
N ILE A 34 -8.80 11.50 4.72
CA ILE A 34 -7.92 10.50 4.12
C ILE A 34 -8.11 10.48 2.60
N ASP A 35 -7.04 10.60 1.82
CA ASP A 35 -7.08 10.32 0.38
C ASP A 35 -7.10 8.79 0.12
N LEU A 36 -8.28 8.20 0.31
CA LEU A 36 -8.50 6.77 0.08
C LEU A 36 -8.24 6.35 -1.37
N SER A 37 -8.30 7.28 -2.33
CA SER A 37 -8.03 6.98 -3.74
C SER A 37 -6.54 6.73 -3.97
N GLN A 38 -5.68 7.52 -3.32
CA GLN A 38 -4.24 7.29 -3.32
C GLN A 38 -3.89 5.95 -2.66
N VAL A 39 -4.51 5.63 -1.52
CA VAL A 39 -4.29 4.37 -0.81
C VAL A 39 -4.68 3.17 -1.67
N ALA A 40 -5.84 3.22 -2.31
CA ALA A 40 -6.31 2.17 -3.22
C ALA A 40 -5.31 1.93 -4.38
N GLY A 41 -4.82 3.00 -5.02
CA GLY A 41 -3.85 2.88 -6.11
C GLY A 41 -2.54 2.18 -5.69
N VAL A 42 -2.01 2.50 -4.51
CA VAL A 42 -0.80 1.83 -3.99
C VAL A 42 -1.05 0.34 -3.73
N LEU A 43 -2.23 -0.03 -3.22
CA LEU A 43 -2.58 -1.43 -2.97
C LEU A 43 -2.74 -2.22 -4.28
N GLU A 44 -3.28 -1.59 -5.33
CA GLU A 44 -3.38 -2.18 -6.66
C GLU A 44 -2.00 -2.46 -7.27
N GLU A 45 -1.06 -1.52 -7.17
CA GLU A 45 0.33 -1.71 -7.62
C GLU A 45 1.02 -2.87 -6.89
N VAL A 46 0.86 -2.96 -5.57
CA VAL A 46 1.38 -4.07 -4.77
C VAL A 46 0.77 -5.41 -5.22
N ALA A 47 -0.56 -5.46 -5.42
CA ALA A 47 -1.24 -6.67 -5.86
C ALA A 47 -0.80 -7.12 -7.26
N LEU A 48 -0.49 -6.18 -8.16
CA LEU A 48 0.06 -6.47 -9.48
C LEU A 48 1.45 -7.10 -9.38
N LEU A 49 2.37 -6.47 -8.63
CA LEU A 49 3.74 -6.97 -8.48
C LEU A 49 3.80 -8.34 -7.80
N LEU A 50 2.92 -8.59 -6.82
CA LEU A 50 2.82 -9.90 -6.17
C LEU A 50 2.40 -11.00 -7.15
N ARG A 51 1.44 -10.71 -8.05
CA ARG A 51 1.02 -11.67 -9.09
C ARG A 51 2.16 -11.98 -10.05
N VAL A 52 2.83 -10.96 -10.57
CA VAL A 52 3.97 -11.13 -11.49
C VAL A 52 5.11 -11.90 -10.84
N SER A 53 5.33 -11.74 -9.52
CA SER A 53 6.39 -12.45 -8.79
C SER A 53 6.04 -13.91 -8.44
N ALA A 54 4.77 -14.30 -8.59
CA ALA A 54 4.30 -15.66 -8.29
C ALA A 54 4.30 -16.60 -9.50
N GLU A 55 4.51 -16.06 -10.71
CA GLU A 55 4.65 -16.79 -11.99
C GLU A 55 6.12 -17.15 -12.26
#